data_AF-A0A7H0VHN4-F1
#
_entry.id   AF-A0A7H0VHN4-F1
#
_cell.length_a   1.000
_cell.length_b   1.000
_cell.length_c   1.000
_cell.angle_alpha   90.00
_cell.angle_beta   90.00
_cell.angle_gamma   90.00
#
_symmetry.space_group_name_H-M   'P 1'
#
loop_
_entity.id
_entity.type
_entity.pdbx_description
1 polymer ?
#
loop_
_entity_poly.entity_id
_entity_poly.type
_entity_poly.pdbx_seq_one_letter_code
_entity_poly.pdbx_strand_id
1 'polypeptide(L)'
;MKIEDTWKSLQGEEARLTGEEIRAGLTLRGADAVRKLNKRLAWKIGFTLLFTPLYIIALWLVDSWLTQLLFGIIIVAHLIGLLFFIQRYRKARSFHMAGADAKSTLIAYLHNVKATLRQEEIGGLILYPIAAASGFFLSLLQKMTLEEALADTKILTTLIIVMILITPLSHWLARWMNRKTFGKYIEQLEARLAQLEDES
;
A
#
# COMPACT_ATOMS: atom_id res chain seq x y z
N MET A 1 53.83 -12.60 -0.04
CA MET A 1 53.66 -13.78 0.83
C MET A 1 52.84 -13.40 2.09
N LYS A 2 51.61 -12.91 1.89
CA LYS A 2 50.69 -12.53 3.00
C LYS A 2 49.24 -12.82 2.63
N ILE A 3 48.86 -12.65 1.36
CA ILE A 3 47.49 -12.89 0.88
C ILE A 3 47.21 -14.39 0.73
N GLU A 4 48.19 -15.17 0.28
CA GLU A 4 48.05 -16.62 0.08
C GLU A 4 47.99 -17.39 1.41
N ASP A 5 48.72 -16.93 2.43
CA ASP A 5 48.64 -17.49 3.78
C ASP A 5 47.33 -17.13 4.48
N THR A 6 46.80 -15.91 4.25
CA THR A 6 45.46 -15.52 4.71
C THR A 6 44.35 -16.29 3.97
N TRP A 7 44.53 -16.58 2.69
CA TRP A 7 43.57 -17.39 1.92
C TRP A 7 43.59 -18.86 2.36
N LYS A 8 44.77 -19.42 2.65
CA LYS A 8 44.91 -20.78 3.20
C LYS A 8 44.39 -20.89 4.63
N SER A 9 44.53 -19.86 5.47
CA SER A 9 43.93 -19.86 6.81
C SER A 9 42.40 -19.77 6.76
N LEU A 10 41.84 -19.07 5.77
CA LEU A 10 40.39 -19.01 5.52
C LEU A 10 39.83 -20.27 4.85
N GLN A 11 40.64 -21.05 4.13
CA GLN A 11 40.24 -22.35 3.57
C GLN A 11 40.25 -23.48 4.61
N GLY A 12 41.03 -23.35 5.69
CA GLY A 12 41.04 -24.29 6.82
C GLY A 12 39.88 -24.12 7.79
N GLU A 13 39.34 -22.90 7.87
CA GLU A 13 38.07 -22.58 8.51
C GLU A 13 37.04 -22.26 7.42
N GLU A 14 36.51 -23.28 6.73
CA GLU A 14 35.09 -23.20 6.36
C GLU A 14 34.32 -23.14 7.69
N ALA A 15 34.26 -21.95 8.28
CA ALA A 15 33.41 -21.66 9.43
C ALA A 15 31.98 -21.82 8.93
N ARG A 16 31.52 -23.08 8.92
CA ARG A 16 30.11 -23.43 8.80
C ARG A 16 29.46 -22.66 9.92
N LEU A 17 28.72 -21.61 9.54
CA LEU A 17 27.93 -20.84 10.47
C LEU A 17 27.19 -21.84 11.35
N THR A 18 27.37 -21.71 12.66
CA THR A 18 26.65 -22.56 13.61
C THR A 18 25.16 -22.36 13.39
N GLY A 19 24.34 -23.37 13.68
CA GLY A 19 22.88 -23.23 13.54
C GLY A 19 22.32 -22.00 14.30
N GLU A 20 22.99 -21.59 15.38
CA GLU A 20 22.68 -20.37 16.12
C GLU A 20 23.01 -19.09 15.36
N GLU A 21 24.15 -19.01 14.66
CA GLU A 21 24.53 -17.86 13.83
C GLU A 21 23.62 -17.72 12.59
N ILE A 22 23.21 -18.85 12.00
CA ILE A 22 22.21 -18.87 10.92
C ILE A 22 20.88 -18.31 11.43
N ARG A 23 20.40 -18.80 12.58
CA ARG A 23 19.16 -18.30 13.22
C ARG A 23 19.26 -16.82 13.62
N ALA A 24 20.40 -16.38 14.12
CA ALA A 24 20.64 -14.97 14.44
C ALA A 24 20.62 -14.08 13.18
N GLY A 25 21.23 -14.52 12.07
CA GLY A 25 21.17 -13.82 10.79
C GLY A 25 19.75 -13.74 10.21
N LEU A 26 18.98 -14.82 10.35
CA LEU A 26 17.59 -14.92 9.91
C LEU A 26 16.65 -14.03 10.74
N THR A 27 16.86 -13.89 12.04
CA THR A 27 16.07 -12.98 12.89
C THR A 27 16.39 -11.51 12.59
N LEU A 28 17.67 -11.15 12.47
CA LEU A 28 18.12 -9.77 12.18
C LEU A 28 17.57 -9.24 10.86
N ARG A 29 17.71 -10.01 9.78
CA ARG A 29 17.18 -9.60 8.48
C ARG A 29 15.64 -9.45 8.54
N GLY A 30 14.95 -10.11 9.48
CA GLY A 30 13.49 -10.28 9.50
C GLY A 30 12.85 -9.12 10.23
N ALA A 31 13.47 -8.75 11.35
CA ALA A 31 13.27 -7.47 12.00
C ALA A 31 13.44 -6.30 11.01
N ASP A 32 14.42 -6.35 10.11
CA ASP A 32 14.61 -5.32 9.09
C ASP A 32 13.47 -5.27 8.05
N ALA A 33 12.98 -6.43 7.59
CA ALA A 33 11.84 -6.49 6.68
C ALA A 33 10.53 -5.98 7.32
N VAL A 34 10.25 -6.38 8.57
CA VAL A 34 9.12 -5.88 9.36
C VAL A 34 9.22 -4.36 9.58
N ARG A 35 10.39 -3.85 9.94
CA ARG A 35 10.64 -2.41 10.10
C ARG A 35 10.37 -1.64 8.81
N LYS A 36 10.84 -2.16 7.67
CA LYS A 36 10.62 -1.53 6.36
C LYS A 36 9.14 -1.55 5.98
N LEU A 37 8.43 -2.66 6.19
CA LEU A 37 6.99 -2.75 5.96
C LEU A 37 6.18 -1.78 6.85
N ASN A 38 6.53 -1.67 8.13
CA ASN A 38 5.92 -0.68 9.03
C ASN A 38 6.13 0.75 8.52
N LYS A 39 7.34 1.09 8.05
CA LYS A 39 7.60 2.40 7.44
C LYS A 39 6.74 2.62 6.19
N ARG A 40 6.55 1.61 5.34
CA ARG A 40 5.69 1.70 4.14
C ARG A 40 4.20 1.83 4.48
N LEU A 41 3.72 1.16 5.53
CA LEU A 41 2.36 1.37 6.05
C LEU A 41 2.18 2.79 6.59
N ALA A 42 3.17 3.33 7.31
CA ALA A 42 3.13 4.72 7.77
C ALA A 42 3.09 5.71 6.61
N TRP A 43 3.80 5.44 5.50
CA TRP A 43 3.70 6.26 4.29
C TRP A 43 2.28 6.31 3.71
N LYS A 44 1.52 5.21 3.76
CA LYS A 44 0.10 5.24 3.31
C LYS A 44 -0.72 6.23 4.13
N ILE A 45 -0.58 6.20 5.46
CA ILE A 45 -1.22 7.18 6.36
C ILE A 45 -0.78 8.60 5.99
N GLY A 46 0.52 8.82 5.79
CA GLY A 46 1.07 10.12 5.38
C GLY A 46 0.48 10.63 4.07
N PHE A 47 0.37 9.80 3.04
CA PHE A 47 -0.26 10.18 1.77
C PHE A 47 -1.75 10.48 1.95
N THR A 48 -2.49 9.66 2.70
CA THR A 48 -3.91 9.93 2.97
C THR A 48 -4.08 11.27 3.70
N LEU A 49 -3.25 11.56 4.70
CA LEU A 49 -3.25 12.85 5.41
C LEU A 49 -2.87 14.03 4.52
N LEU A 50 -2.01 13.82 3.51
CA LEU A 50 -1.64 14.86 2.55
C LEU A 50 -2.75 15.16 1.54
N PHE A 51 -3.38 14.12 0.98
CA PHE A 51 -4.39 14.29 -0.08
C PHE A 51 -5.77 14.68 0.45
N THR A 52 -6.13 14.28 1.68
CA THR A 52 -7.45 14.59 2.24
C THR A 52 -7.71 16.11 2.32
N PRO A 53 -6.79 16.94 2.83
CA PRO A 53 -6.94 18.40 2.81
C PRO A 53 -7.05 18.98 1.39
N LEU A 54 -6.37 18.41 0.40
CA LEU A 54 -6.46 18.89 -0.99
C LEU A 54 -7.88 18.72 -1.55
N TYR A 55 -8.54 17.59 -1.26
CA TYR A 55 -9.94 17.39 -1.64
C TYR A 55 -10.89 18.32 -0.88
N ILE A 56 -10.62 18.57 0.41
CA ILE A 56 -11.41 19.52 1.20
C ILE A 56 -11.28 20.93 0.63
N ILE A 57 -10.06 21.37 0.26
CA ILE A 57 -9.85 22.66 -0.41
C ILE A 57 -10.60 22.70 -1.73
N ALA A 58 -10.54 21.62 -2.53
CA ALA A 58 -11.25 21.53 -3.80
C ALA A 58 -12.77 21.74 -3.66
N LEU A 59 -13.40 21.29 -2.57
CA LEU A 59 -14.83 21.54 -2.31
C LEU A 59 -15.20 23.03 -2.30
N TRP A 60 -14.31 23.88 -1.78
CA TRP A 60 -14.55 25.32 -1.69
C TRP A 60 -14.25 26.07 -2.99
N LEU A 61 -13.57 25.41 -3.94
CA LEU A 61 -13.21 26.00 -5.24
C LEU A 61 -14.22 25.65 -6.33
N VAL A 62 -15.18 24.76 -6.06
CA VAL A 62 -16.17 24.30 -7.03
C VAL A 62 -17.57 24.78 -6.67
N ASP A 63 -18.26 25.38 -7.63
CA ASP A 63 -19.61 25.94 -7.44
C ASP A 63 -20.74 24.98 -7.85
N SER A 64 -20.40 23.76 -8.27
CA SER A 64 -21.36 22.75 -8.70
C SER A 64 -21.67 21.74 -7.60
N TRP A 65 -22.94 21.59 -7.25
CA TRP A 65 -23.41 20.62 -6.24
C TRP A 65 -23.00 19.18 -6.58
N LEU A 66 -22.99 18.80 -7.87
CA LEU A 66 -22.58 17.46 -8.30
C LEU A 66 -21.09 17.24 -8.04
N THR A 67 -20.25 18.22 -8.39
CA THR A 67 -18.80 18.13 -8.18
C THR A 67 -18.49 18.13 -6.68
N GLN A 68 -19.20 18.94 -5.89
CA GLN A 68 -19.12 18.91 -4.42
C GLN A 68 -19.51 17.55 -3.85
N LEU A 69 -20.59 16.92 -4.35
CA LEU A 69 -21.01 15.59 -3.92
C LEU A 69 -19.94 14.54 -4.20
N LEU A 70 -19.37 14.53 -5.42
CA LEU A 70 -18.36 13.55 -5.81
C LEU A 70 -17.07 13.69 -4.99
N PHE A 71 -16.58 14.92 -4.77
CA PHE A 71 -15.45 15.16 -3.86
C PHE A 71 -15.81 14.82 -2.42
N GLY A 72 -17.04 15.09 -1.97
CA GLY A 72 -17.55 14.71 -0.66
C GLY A 72 -17.46 13.20 -0.42
N ILE A 73 -17.86 12.38 -1.40
CA ILE A 73 -17.72 10.91 -1.34
C ILE A 73 -16.24 10.52 -1.21
N ILE A 74 -15.35 11.12 -2.00
CA ILE A 74 -13.90 10.85 -1.95
C ILE A 74 -13.31 11.20 -0.58
N ILE A 75 -13.72 12.33 0.01
CA ILE A 75 -13.28 12.77 1.34
C ILE A 75 -13.75 11.79 2.40
N VAL A 76 -15.03 11.42 2.43
CA VAL A 76 -15.57 10.45 3.40
C VAL A 76 -14.82 9.13 3.28
N ALA A 77 -14.59 8.66 2.06
CA ALA A 77 -13.83 7.43 1.82
C ALA A 77 -12.37 7.55 2.28
N HIS A 78 -11.72 8.70 2.11
CA HIS A 78 -10.38 8.97 2.63
C HIS A 78 -10.34 8.97 4.16
N LEU A 79 -11.34 9.55 4.83
CA LEU A 79 -11.42 9.56 6.29
C LEU A 79 -11.62 8.13 6.83
N ILE A 80 -12.51 7.34 6.21
CA ILE A 80 -12.69 5.93 6.55
C ILE A 80 -11.39 5.14 6.31
N GLY A 81 -10.76 5.35 5.15
CA GLY A 81 -9.48 4.73 4.79
C GLY A 81 -8.36 5.10 5.75
N LEU A 82 -8.31 6.34 6.22
CA LEU A 82 -7.34 6.83 7.20
C LEU A 82 -7.49 6.10 8.54
N LEU A 83 -8.72 6.04 9.07
CA LEU A 83 -9.02 5.31 10.31
C LEU A 83 -8.61 3.85 10.17
N PHE A 84 -8.96 3.23 9.05
CA PHE A 84 -8.59 1.86 8.71
C PHE A 84 -7.06 1.67 8.68
N PHE A 85 -6.31 2.52 7.98
CA PHE A 85 -4.84 2.42 7.91
C PHE A 85 -4.18 2.64 9.27
N ILE A 86 -4.68 3.57 10.09
CA ILE A 86 -4.19 3.79 11.45
C ILE A 86 -4.41 2.54 12.30
N GLN A 87 -5.60 1.93 12.26
CA GLN A 87 -5.89 0.69 13.00
C GLN A 87 -4.96 -0.45 12.56
N ARG A 88 -4.79 -0.65 11.24
CA ARG A 88 -3.91 -1.68 10.69
C ARG A 88 -2.44 -1.45 11.02
N TYR A 89 -1.98 -0.20 11.01
CA TYR A 89 -0.63 0.17 11.39
C TYR A 89 -0.37 -0.06 12.89
N ARG A 90 -1.32 0.32 13.76
CA ARG A 90 -1.23 0.06 15.21
C ARG A 90 -1.17 -1.43 15.49
N LYS A 91 -2.03 -2.23 14.84
CA LYS A 91 -1.99 -3.70 14.91
C LYS A 91 -0.67 -4.27 14.39
N ALA A 92 -0.13 -3.74 13.30
CA ALA A 92 1.16 -4.15 12.77
C ALA A 92 2.31 -3.89 13.75
N ARG A 93 2.28 -2.77 14.49
CA ARG A 93 3.29 -2.44 15.51
C ARG A 93 3.14 -3.24 16.81
N SER A 94 1.93 -3.67 17.18
CA SER A 94 1.72 -4.43 18.42
C SER A 94 2.28 -5.85 18.37
N PHE A 95 2.61 -6.37 17.19
CA PHE A 95 3.28 -7.68 17.02
C PHE A 95 4.73 -7.72 17.56
N HIS A 96 5.22 -6.67 18.22
CA HIS A 96 6.51 -6.64 18.93
C HIS A 96 6.45 -7.13 20.38
N MET A 97 5.28 -7.48 20.94
CA MET A 97 5.17 -7.72 22.37
C MET A 97 5.48 -9.18 22.77
N ALA A 98 6.58 -9.30 23.50
CA ALA A 98 7.12 -10.45 24.23
C ALA A 98 6.09 -11.50 24.68
N GLY A 99 6.31 -12.76 24.30
CA GLY A 99 5.66 -13.93 24.91
C GLY A 99 5.00 -14.93 23.95
N ALA A 100 4.79 -14.58 22.68
CA ALA A 100 4.19 -15.48 21.69
C ALA A 100 5.24 -16.14 20.79
N ASP A 101 4.92 -17.34 20.28
CA ASP A 101 5.69 -18.01 19.23
C ASP A 101 5.99 -17.04 18.07
N ALA A 102 7.28 -16.82 17.81
CA ALA A 102 7.76 -15.86 16.83
C ALA A 102 7.21 -16.16 15.43
N LYS A 103 7.01 -17.44 15.10
CA LYS A 103 6.43 -17.87 13.82
C LYS A 103 4.98 -17.43 13.70
N SER A 104 4.13 -17.76 14.67
CA SER A 104 2.73 -17.33 14.68
C SER A 104 2.56 -15.81 14.57
N THR A 105 3.45 -15.05 15.21
CA THR A 105 3.47 -13.59 15.19
C THR A 105 3.79 -13.03 13.80
N LEU A 106 4.79 -13.61 13.12
CA LEU A 106 5.15 -13.23 11.75
C LEU A 106 4.06 -13.58 10.74
N ILE A 107 3.38 -14.72 10.89
CA ILE A 107 2.23 -15.10 10.05
C ILE A 107 1.09 -14.09 10.23
N ALA A 108 0.74 -13.75 11.46
CA ALA A 108 -0.30 -12.77 11.76
C ALA A 108 0.05 -11.37 11.22
N TYR A 109 1.31 -10.97 11.32
CA TYR A 109 1.83 -9.73 10.73
C TYR A 109 1.67 -9.72 9.20
N LEU A 110 2.14 -10.76 8.53
CA LEU A 110 2.08 -10.89 7.07
C LEU A 110 0.64 -10.86 6.56
N HIS A 111 -0.25 -11.60 7.25
CA HIS A 111 -1.67 -11.59 6.95
C HIS A 111 -2.27 -10.18 7.09
N ASN A 112 -1.91 -9.44 8.15
CA ASN A 112 -2.38 -8.07 8.34
C ASN A 112 -1.91 -7.13 7.22
N VAL A 113 -0.66 -7.23 6.77
CA VAL A 113 -0.13 -6.44 5.64
C VAL A 113 -0.87 -6.77 4.35
N LYS A 114 -0.98 -8.05 3.99
CA LYS A 114 -1.68 -8.49 2.77
C LYS A 114 -3.16 -8.08 2.78
N ALA A 115 -3.84 -8.25 3.91
CA ALA A 115 -5.22 -7.82 4.06
C ALA A 115 -5.39 -6.30 3.88
N THR A 116 -4.43 -5.51 4.38
CA THR A 116 -4.42 -4.06 4.19
C THR A 116 -4.34 -3.69 2.70
N LEU A 117 -3.42 -4.31 1.95
CA LEU A 117 -3.27 -4.06 0.52
C LEU A 117 -4.50 -4.49 -0.29
N ARG A 118 -5.07 -5.65 0.03
CA ARG A 118 -6.28 -6.14 -0.64
C ARG A 118 -7.49 -5.24 -0.40
N GLN A 119 -7.67 -4.75 0.84
CA GLN A 119 -8.79 -3.87 1.18
C GLN A 119 -8.65 -2.51 0.50
N GLU A 120 -7.43 -1.98 0.40
CA GLU A 120 -7.15 -0.78 -0.40
C GLU A 120 -7.47 -1.00 -1.89
N GLU A 121 -7.08 -2.14 -2.47
CA GLU A 121 -7.37 -2.46 -3.88
C GLU A 121 -8.89 -2.53 -4.16
N ILE A 122 -9.66 -3.13 -3.25
CA ILE A 122 -11.14 -3.21 -3.34
C ILE A 122 -11.76 -1.82 -3.17
N GLY A 123 -11.32 -1.06 -2.17
CA GLY A 123 -11.80 0.32 -1.96
C GLY A 123 -11.51 1.20 -3.18
N GLY A 124 -10.31 1.06 -3.75
CA GLY A 124 -9.91 1.75 -4.98
C GLY A 124 -10.85 1.46 -6.15
N LEU A 125 -11.21 0.19 -6.39
CA LEU A 125 -12.11 -0.18 -7.49
C LEU A 125 -13.46 0.55 -7.45
N ILE A 126 -13.98 0.82 -6.25
CA ILE A 126 -15.23 1.57 -6.06
C ILE A 126 -15.00 3.07 -6.28
N LEU A 127 -13.86 3.60 -5.81
CA LEU A 127 -13.57 5.03 -5.83
C LEU A 127 -13.01 5.54 -7.17
N TYR A 128 -12.32 4.72 -7.96
CA TYR A 128 -11.73 5.15 -9.23
C TYR A 128 -12.73 5.73 -10.23
N PRO A 129 -13.91 5.13 -10.50
CA PRO A 129 -14.90 5.76 -11.39
C PRO A 129 -15.42 7.09 -10.84
N ILE A 130 -15.57 7.20 -9.51
CA ILE A 130 -16.00 8.44 -8.84
C ILE A 130 -14.92 9.52 -8.97
N ALA A 131 -13.65 9.17 -8.79
CA ALA A 131 -12.52 10.07 -8.98
C ALA A 131 -12.39 10.52 -10.45
N ALA A 132 -12.58 9.62 -11.40
CA ALA A 132 -12.60 9.94 -12.82
C ALA A 132 -13.73 10.93 -13.16
N ALA A 133 -14.94 10.67 -12.67
CA ALA A 133 -16.09 11.59 -12.83
C ALA A 133 -15.83 12.95 -12.16
N SER A 134 -15.25 12.97 -10.96
CA SER A 134 -14.90 14.20 -10.24
C SER A 134 -13.95 15.06 -11.05
N GLY A 135 -12.86 14.47 -11.56
CA GLY A 135 -11.89 15.19 -12.40
C GLY A 135 -12.48 15.65 -13.74
N PHE A 136 -13.33 14.81 -14.35
CA PHE A 136 -14.03 15.14 -15.59
C PHE A 136 -14.94 16.37 -15.42
N PHE A 137 -15.83 16.36 -14.43
CA PHE A 137 -16.73 17.48 -14.17
C PHE A 137 -15.99 18.72 -13.66
N LEU A 138 -14.96 18.56 -12.82
CA LEU A 138 -14.12 19.68 -12.38
C LEU A 138 -13.54 20.47 -13.57
N SER A 139 -13.07 19.77 -14.60
CA SER A 139 -12.52 20.43 -15.79
C SER A 139 -13.60 20.95 -16.73
N LEU A 140 -14.68 20.20 -16.91
CA LEU A 140 -15.73 20.53 -17.88
C LEU A 140 -16.53 21.77 -17.46
N LEU A 141 -16.87 21.87 -16.18
CA LEU A 141 -17.71 22.94 -15.64
C LEU A 141 -17.01 24.30 -15.57
N GLN A 142 -15.73 24.37 -15.95
CA GLN A 142 -15.05 25.64 -16.22
C GLN A 142 -15.51 26.28 -17.55
N LYS A 143 -16.16 25.51 -18.43
CA LYS A 143 -16.49 25.92 -19.80
C LYS A 143 -18.00 25.94 -20.10
N MET A 144 -18.81 25.30 -19.27
CA MET A 144 -20.25 25.13 -19.48
C MET A 144 -20.96 24.87 -18.15
N THR A 145 -22.28 25.02 -18.14
CA THR A 145 -23.09 24.73 -16.95
C THR A 145 -23.25 23.22 -16.74
N LEU A 146 -23.70 22.83 -15.54
CA LEU A 146 -23.98 21.42 -15.25
C LEU A 146 -25.15 20.90 -16.09
N GLU A 147 -26.18 21.72 -16.27
CA GLU A 147 -27.37 21.40 -17.03
C GLU A 147 -27.03 21.16 -18.51
N GLU A 148 -26.18 22.00 -19.10
CA GLU A 148 -25.66 21.81 -20.46
C GLU A 148 -24.87 20.50 -20.59
N ALA A 149 -23.98 20.23 -19.62
CA ALA A 149 -23.15 19.03 -19.62
C ALA A 149 -23.98 17.74 -19.51
N LEU A 150 -25.05 17.75 -18.70
CA LEU A 150 -25.94 16.60 -18.52
C LEU A 150 -26.94 16.42 -19.66
N ALA A 151 -27.27 17.49 -20.40
CA ALA A 151 -28.14 17.43 -21.56
C ALA A 151 -27.42 16.92 -22.83
N ASP A 152 -26.09 17.03 -22.90
CA ASP A 152 -25.31 16.60 -24.06
C ASP A 152 -24.94 15.10 -23.98
N THR A 153 -25.60 14.29 -24.81
CA THR A 153 -25.33 12.85 -24.96
C THR A 153 -23.87 12.55 -25.31
N LYS A 154 -23.17 13.40 -26.07
CA LYS A 154 -21.76 13.18 -26.41
C LYS A 154 -20.87 13.32 -25.18
N ILE A 155 -21.17 14.27 -24.30
CA ILE A 155 -20.44 14.47 -23.05
C ILE A 155 -20.63 13.27 -22.12
N LEU A 156 -21.88 12.82 -21.94
CA LEU A 156 -22.17 11.64 -21.12
C LEU A 156 -21.52 10.36 -21.67
N THR A 157 -21.55 10.19 -23.00
CA THR A 157 -20.87 9.05 -23.66
C THR A 157 -19.36 9.11 -23.43
N THR A 158 -18.78 10.31 -23.53
CA THR A 158 -17.34 10.53 -23.27
C THR A 158 -17.01 10.21 -21.81
N LEU A 159 -17.83 10.63 -20.85
CA LEU A 159 -17.66 10.32 -19.44
C LEU A 159 -17.65 8.80 -19.18
N ILE A 160 -18.57 8.06 -19.79
CA ILE A 160 -18.63 6.60 -19.67
C ILE A 160 -17.34 5.96 -20.23
N ILE A 161 -16.89 6.38 -21.40
CA ILE A 161 -15.63 5.90 -22.00
C ILE A 161 -14.45 6.19 -21.07
N VAL A 162 -14.36 7.41 -20.53
CA VAL A 162 -13.31 7.81 -19.59
C VAL A 162 -13.33 6.91 -18.35
N MET A 163 -14.50 6.67 -17.75
CA MET A 163 -14.60 5.78 -16.58
C MET A 163 -14.16 4.34 -16.91
N ILE A 164 -14.55 3.81 -18.07
CA ILE A 164 -14.19 2.46 -18.52
C ILE A 164 -12.67 2.34 -18.76
N LEU A 165 -12.00 3.38 -19.23
CA LEU A 165 -10.55 3.36 -19.46
C LEU A 165 -9.73 3.65 -18.20
N ILE A 166 -10.13 4.68 -17.43
CA ILE A 166 -9.37 5.15 -16.27
C ILE A 166 -9.48 4.18 -15.09
N THR A 167 -10.63 3.53 -14.88
CA THR A 167 -10.80 2.58 -13.77
C THR A 167 -9.84 1.39 -13.83
N PRO A 168 -9.78 0.60 -14.92
CA PRO A 168 -8.85 -0.53 -15.01
C PRO A 168 -7.39 -0.06 -15.03
N LEU A 169 -7.09 1.07 -15.68
CA LEU A 169 -5.73 1.64 -15.68
C LEU A 169 -5.29 2.00 -14.25
N SER A 170 -6.14 2.67 -13.49
CA SER A 170 -5.88 3.05 -12.10
C SER A 170 -5.74 1.83 -11.20
N HIS A 171 -6.59 0.81 -11.39
CA HIS A 171 -6.49 -0.45 -10.66
C HIS A 171 -5.18 -1.18 -10.94
N TRP A 172 -4.79 -1.31 -12.21
CA TRP A 172 -3.53 -1.91 -12.61
C TRP A 172 -2.33 -1.15 -12.02
N LEU A 173 -2.34 0.18 -12.09
CA LEU A 173 -1.27 1.03 -11.58
C LEU A 173 -1.14 0.90 -10.06
N ALA A 174 -2.26 0.93 -9.32
CA ALA A 174 -2.27 0.76 -7.87
C ALA A 174 -1.68 -0.60 -7.45
N ARG A 175 -2.09 -1.69 -8.12
CA ARG A 175 -1.54 -3.03 -7.87
C ARG A 175 -0.05 -3.10 -8.15
N TRP A 176 0.39 -2.50 -9.26
CA TRP A 176 1.82 -2.43 -9.60
C TRP A 176 2.62 -1.65 -8.55
N MET A 177 2.13 -0.49 -8.10
CA MET A 177 2.76 0.31 -7.05
C MET A 177 2.84 -0.44 -5.73
N ASN A 178 1.77 -1.15 -5.34
CA ASN A 178 1.74 -1.98 -4.14
C ASN A 178 2.76 -3.12 -4.23
N ARG A 179 2.81 -3.84 -5.37
CA ARG A 179 3.81 -4.89 -5.60
C ARG A 179 5.24 -4.34 -5.52
N LYS A 180 5.51 -3.21 -6.16
CA LYS A 180 6.84 -2.58 -6.15
C LYS A 180 7.26 -2.11 -4.76
N THR A 181 6.31 -1.64 -3.95
CA THR A 181 6.59 -1.04 -2.64
C THR A 181 6.69 -2.08 -1.51
N PHE A 182 5.83 -3.12 -1.56
CA PHE A 182 5.69 -4.10 -0.49
C PHE A 182 6.20 -5.50 -0.86
N GLY A 183 6.13 -5.89 -2.14
CA GLY A 183 6.37 -7.26 -2.61
C GLY A 183 7.69 -7.85 -2.15
N LYS A 184 8.80 -7.14 -2.38
CA LYS A 184 10.15 -7.59 -1.94
C LYS A 184 10.22 -7.94 -0.46
N TYR A 185 9.56 -7.19 0.41
CA TYR A 185 9.63 -7.42 1.86
C TYR A 185 8.64 -8.50 2.32
N ILE A 186 7.51 -8.62 1.63
CA ILE A 186 6.55 -9.72 1.83
C ILE A 186 7.24 -11.05 1.47
N GLU A 187 7.84 -11.15 0.28
CA GLU A 187 8.58 -12.34 -0.17
C GLU A 187 9.73 -12.69 0.78
N GLN A 188 10.46 -11.69 1.28
CA GLN A 188 11.52 -11.90 2.27
C GLN A 188 11.02 -12.45 3.61
N LEU A 189 9.79 -12.14 4.03
CA LEU A 189 9.20 -12.70 5.25
C LEU A 189 8.64 -14.10 5.01
N GLU A 190 8.03 -14.33 3.86
CA GLU A 190 7.51 -15.65 3.44
C GLU A 190 8.63 -16.68 3.36
N ALA A 191 9.75 -16.34 2.69
CA ALA A 191 10.88 -17.25 2.55
C ALA A 191 11.46 -17.69 3.91
N ARG A 192 11.35 -16.86 4.95
CA ARG A 192 11.82 -17.21 6.29
C ARG A 192 10.84 -18.04 7.07
N LEU A 193 9.55 -17.75 6.92
CA LEU A 193 8.52 -18.58 7.50
C LEU A 193 8.64 -20.02 6.98
N ALA A 194 8.96 -20.18 5.69
CA ALA A 194 9.27 -21.49 5.11
C ALA A 194 10.53 -22.13 5.71
N GLN A 195 11.62 -21.38 5.90
CA GLN A 195 12.83 -21.91 6.56
C GLN A 195 12.59 -22.34 8.02
N LEU A 196 11.74 -21.60 8.75
CA LEU A 196 11.33 -21.96 10.10
C LEU A 196 10.39 -23.18 10.14
N GLU A 197 9.77 -23.54 9.01
CA GLU A 197 8.97 -24.77 8.85
C GLU A 197 9.83 -25.99 8.54
N ASP A 198 10.90 -25.81 7.77
CA ASP A 198 11.81 -26.90 7.40
C ASP A 198 12.80 -27.28 8.54
N GLU A 199 13.05 -26.37 9.50
CA GLU A 199 13.94 -26.59 10.65
C GLU A 199 13.27 -27.17 11.91
N SER A 200 11.94 -27.36 11.90
CA SER A 200 11.14 -27.86 13.04
C SER A 200 10.65 -29.29 12.83
#